data_AF-A0A6G4EDE2-F1
#
_entry.id   AF-A0A6G4EDE2-F1
#
_cell.length_a   1.000
_cell.length_b   1.000
_cell.length_c   1.000
_cell.angle_alpha   90.00
_cell.angle_beta   90.00
_cell.angle_gamma   90.00
#
_symmetry.space_group_name_H-M   'P 1'
#
loop_
_entity.id
_entity.type
_entity.pdbx_description
1 polymer ?
#
loop_
_entity_poly.entity_id
_entity_poly.type
_entity_poly.pdbx_seq_one_letter_code
_entity_poly.pdbx_strand_id
1 'polypeptide(L)'
;MSFGIYSIINLNTGKMYIGQTRVSFEDRWRAHRRELQLNKHYNEYLQRAWNKYGDSAFEFKVIHICDELDILNDLEIYYVKKYNTFDNGYNLTSGGDNFEYELDEDVRLNIIEKLKEKARDRSEYTDVQIARLKQLLVDKKYCDKVEVLSKMTGVGCSTISSVKALKTWVDVRSDLNEKIKELNDIDLRNNNIFKDFINYKLTIKELIEKYKVSDATIRSALKASGLKDISTINKDNDDLKLEDKILDSYYNGVDNFNDMEKVTGASRHKIDRLLKKYDLSIRKYKKKKSTVKNINWDENSKRYLIRLTKDKKQIVIGGVKDLEYAIQIRDKAKKYIDDKLDDELEKLINSLKSNNNLNLMKKVELTSELEKYNKLKPKYIRVDSRPKQLPRFEVYIKGKYSGSSKLLDEAIKIRDNILKESL
;
A
#
# COMPACT_ATOMS: atom_id res chain seq x y z
N MET A 1 -14.40 42.75 -14.80
CA MET A 1 -15.36 43.65 -14.14
C MET A 1 -14.97 43.66 -12.67
N SER A 2 -14.49 44.78 -12.15
CA SER A 2 -14.02 44.92 -10.77
C SER A 2 -15.15 45.40 -9.87
N PHE A 3 -15.18 44.90 -8.64
CA PHE A 3 -16.15 45.28 -7.60
C PHE A 3 -15.40 45.50 -6.27
N GLY A 4 -16.02 46.15 -5.29
CA GLY A 4 -15.37 46.45 -4.02
C GLY A 4 -15.81 47.75 -3.36
N ILE A 5 -14.93 48.34 -2.56
CA ILE A 5 -15.18 49.52 -1.74
C ILE A 5 -14.65 50.78 -2.42
N TYR A 6 -15.44 51.85 -2.41
CA TYR A 6 -15.06 53.16 -2.93
C TYR A 6 -15.40 54.28 -1.94
N SER A 7 -14.88 55.47 -2.22
CA SER A 7 -15.27 56.70 -1.55
C SER A 7 -15.75 57.78 -2.52
N ILE A 8 -16.57 58.68 -1.97
CA ILE A 8 -16.91 59.97 -2.56
C ILE A 8 -16.44 61.04 -1.56
N ILE A 9 -15.43 61.81 -1.95
CA ILE A 9 -14.74 62.76 -1.07
C ILE A 9 -15.14 64.16 -1.47
N ASN A 10 -15.62 64.98 -0.52
CA ASN A 10 -15.76 66.40 -0.74
C ASN A 10 -14.40 67.08 -0.50
N LEU A 11 -13.78 67.57 -1.57
CA LEU A 11 -12.43 68.16 -1.55
C LEU A 11 -12.35 69.46 -0.74
N ASN A 12 -13.48 70.18 -0.60
CA ASN A 12 -13.53 71.45 0.13
C ASN A 12 -13.60 71.25 1.65
N THR A 13 -14.19 70.14 2.11
CA THR A 13 -14.44 69.89 3.54
C THR A 13 -13.66 68.70 4.09
N GLY A 14 -13.09 67.85 3.22
CA GLY A 14 -12.44 66.60 3.60
C GLY A 14 -13.40 65.48 4.03
N LYS A 15 -14.71 65.74 4.09
CA LYS A 15 -15.72 64.74 4.46
C LYS A 15 -15.90 63.69 3.36
N MET A 16 -16.17 62.46 3.78
CA MET A 16 -16.25 61.32 2.87
C MET A 16 -17.56 60.55 3.04
N TYR A 17 -18.00 59.96 1.94
CA TYR A 17 -18.95 58.85 1.91
C TYR A 17 -18.20 57.58 1.51
N ILE A 18 -18.36 56.49 2.25
CA ILE A 18 -17.88 55.16 1.91
C ILE A 18 -19.07 54.35 1.39
N GLY A 19 -18.87 53.66 0.27
CA GLY A 19 -19.87 52.74 -0.25
C GLY A 19 -19.24 51.52 -0.90
N GLN A 20 -20.06 50.48 -1.08
CA GLN A 20 -19.68 49.27 -1.80
C GLN A 20 -20.39 49.14 -3.15
N THR A 21 -19.76 48.42 -4.08
CA THR A 21 -20.35 48.03 -5.37
C THR A 21 -20.11 46.55 -5.65
N ARG A 22 -21.13 45.90 -6.23
CA ARG A 22 -21.04 44.55 -6.83
C ARG A 22 -20.95 44.59 -8.36
N VAL A 23 -21.09 45.78 -8.94
CA VAL A 23 -20.90 46.07 -10.36
C VAL A 23 -19.62 46.88 -10.56
N SER A 24 -19.31 47.27 -11.79
CA SER A 24 -18.16 48.13 -12.06
C SER A 24 -18.24 49.44 -11.25
N PHE A 25 -17.09 49.94 -10.81
CA PHE A 25 -17.01 51.22 -10.09
C PHE A 25 -17.53 52.36 -10.97
N GLU A 26 -17.23 52.32 -12.26
CA GLU A 26 -17.64 53.31 -13.25
C GLU A 26 -19.17 53.40 -13.36
N ASP A 27 -19.86 52.26 -13.42
CA ASP A 27 -21.32 52.20 -13.47
C ASP A 27 -21.93 52.74 -12.17
N ARG A 28 -21.37 52.36 -11.02
CA ARG A 28 -21.86 52.82 -9.72
C ARG A 28 -21.67 54.33 -9.55
N TRP A 29 -20.52 54.87 -9.94
CA TRP A 29 -20.24 56.31 -9.89
C TRP A 29 -21.13 57.11 -10.84
N ARG A 30 -21.40 56.57 -12.04
CA ARG A 30 -22.34 57.17 -12.99
C ARG A 30 -23.76 57.23 -12.41
N ALA A 31 -24.20 56.18 -11.71
CA ALA A 31 -25.49 56.18 -11.03
C ALA A 31 -25.56 57.25 -9.93
N HIS A 32 -24.57 57.30 -9.04
CA HIS A 32 -24.49 58.34 -8.00
C HIS A 32 -24.53 59.75 -8.57
N ARG A 33 -23.70 60.05 -9.57
CA ARG A 33 -23.67 61.38 -10.20
C ARG A 33 -25.02 61.75 -10.80
N ARG A 34 -25.67 60.82 -11.51
CA ARG A 34 -27.00 61.04 -12.08
C ARG A 34 -28.04 61.32 -11.00
N GLU A 35 -28.08 60.51 -9.95
CA GLU A 35 -29.02 60.68 -8.83
C GLU A 35 -28.82 62.03 -8.13
N LEU A 36 -27.57 62.41 -7.86
CA LEU A 36 -27.20 63.68 -7.25
C LEU A 36 -27.58 64.88 -8.13
N GLN A 37 -27.28 64.81 -9.44
CA GLN A 37 -27.66 65.86 -10.40
C GLN A 37 -29.18 66.04 -10.52
N LEU A 38 -29.94 64.94 -10.42
CA LEU A 38 -31.39 64.96 -10.51
C LEU A 38 -32.09 65.26 -9.18
N ASN A 39 -31.35 65.55 -8.10
CA ASN A 39 -31.87 65.73 -6.75
C ASN A 39 -32.69 64.53 -6.23
N LYS A 40 -32.23 63.32 -6.55
CA LYS A 40 -32.91 62.06 -6.21
C LYS A 40 -32.03 61.08 -5.44
N HIS A 41 -30.87 61.54 -4.95
CA HIS A 41 -29.99 60.69 -4.18
C HIS A 41 -30.58 60.39 -2.80
N TYR A 42 -30.58 59.11 -2.40
CA TYR A 42 -31.20 58.66 -1.15
C TYR A 42 -30.55 59.26 0.11
N ASN A 43 -29.25 59.56 0.04
CA ASN A 43 -28.52 60.21 1.13
C ASN A 43 -28.70 61.73 1.06
N GLU A 44 -29.57 62.28 1.90
CA GLU A 44 -29.91 63.70 1.92
C GLU A 44 -28.74 64.60 2.31
N TYR A 45 -27.81 64.14 3.16
CA TYR A 45 -26.65 64.93 3.58
C TYR A 45 -25.65 65.08 2.44
N LEU A 46 -25.39 63.97 1.73
CA LEU A 46 -24.55 63.99 0.53
C LEU A 46 -25.21 64.82 -0.58
N GLN A 47 -26.53 64.70 -0.77
CA GLN A 47 -27.29 65.50 -1.75
C GLN A 47 -27.20 67.00 -1.44
N ARG A 48 -27.42 67.41 -0.20
CA ARG A 48 -27.31 68.82 0.22
C ARG A 48 -25.89 69.35 0.03
N ALA A 49 -24.87 68.55 0.36
CA ALA A 49 -23.48 68.92 0.12
C ALA A 49 -23.17 69.05 -1.38
N TRP A 50 -23.66 68.13 -2.20
CA TRP A 50 -23.54 68.20 -3.66
C TRP A 50 -24.16 69.47 -4.24
N ASN A 51 -25.38 69.80 -3.81
CA ASN A 51 -26.08 71.03 -4.23
C ASN A 51 -25.35 72.30 -3.80
N LYS A 52 -24.70 72.26 -2.63
CA LYS A 52 -24.00 73.42 -2.06
C LYS A 52 -22.65 73.68 -2.71
N TYR A 53 -21.88 72.62 -2.99
CA TYR A 53 -20.48 72.75 -3.43
C TYR A 53 -20.26 72.47 -4.91
N GLY A 54 -21.25 71.89 -5.60
CA GLY A 54 -21.15 71.51 -7.01
C GLY A 54 -20.40 70.20 -7.23
N ASP A 55 -20.52 69.64 -8.43
CA ASP A 55 -19.94 68.35 -8.82
C ASP A 55 -18.41 68.35 -8.83
N SER A 56 -17.81 69.47 -9.25
CA SER A 56 -16.36 69.67 -9.29
C SER A 56 -15.69 69.62 -7.91
N ALA A 57 -16.45 69.77 -6.82
CA ALA A 57 -15.96 69.67 -5.45
C ALA A 57 -15.87 68.21 -4.94
N PHE A 58 -16.27 67.21 -5.73
CA PHE A 58 -16.30 65.81 -5.30
C PHE A 58 -15.41 64.89 -6.14
N GLU A 59 -14.64 64.06 -5.45
CA GLU A 59 -13.75 63.07 -6.04
C GLU A 59 -14.24 61.65 -5.72
N PHE A 60 -14.28 60.79 -6.73
CA PHE A 60 -14.64 59.38 -6.60
C PHE A 60 -13.37 58.53 -6.66
N LYS A 61 -13.11 57.70 -5.64
CA LYS A 61 -11.90 56.88 -5.54
C LYS A 61 -12.20 55.45 -5.18
N VAL A 62 -11.48 54.51 -5.79
CA VAL A 62 -11.47 53.11 -5.34
C VAL A 62 -10.62 53.03 -4.08
N ILE A 63 -11.16 52.40 -3.03
CA ILE A 63 -10.46 52.14 -1.77
C ILE A 63 -9.93 50.70 -1.77
N HIS A 64 -10.75 49.75 -2.20
CA HIS A 64 -10.43 48.34 -2.17
C HIS A 64 -11.12 47.59 -3.30
N ILE A 65 -10.37 46.80 -4.08
CA ILE A 65 -10.93 45.88 -5.08
C ILE A 65 -11.05 44.51 -4.40
N CYS A 66 -12.23 43.90 -4.47
CA CYS A 66 -12.52 42.63 -3.81
C CYS A 66 -12.51 41.47 -4.81
N ASP A 67 -12.02 40.32 -4.37
CA ASP A 67 -12.06 39.06 -5.12
C ASP A 67 -13.21 38.14 -4.66
N GLU A 68 -13.74 38.39 -3.46
CA GLU A 68 -14.82 37.60 -2.82
C GLU A 68 -15.97 38.52 -2.41
N LEU A 69 -17.22 38.10 -2.66
CA LEU A 69 -18.42 38.91 -2.37
C LEU A 69 -18.82 38.89 -0.89
N ASP A 70 -18.52 37.79 -0.19
CA ASP A 70 -19.01 37.55 1.17
C ASP A 70 -18.36 38.48 2.21
N ILE A 71 -17.21 39.07 1.88
CA ILE A 71 -16.45 39.99 2.76
C ILE A 71 -16.84 41.47 2.59
N LEU A 72 -17.70 41.80 1.62
CA LEU A 72 -17.92 43.18 1.20
C LEU A 72 -18.55 44.05 2.30
N ASN A 73 -19.52 43.49 3.03
CA ASN A 73 -20.17 44.18 4.14
C ASN A 73 -19.21 44.44 5.30
N ASP A 74 -18.39 43.45 5.66
CA ASP A 74 -17.37 43.58 6.71
C ASP A 74 -16.34 44.66 6.36
N LEU A 75 -15.94 44.73 5.08
CA LEU A 75 -15.05 45.75 4.58
C LEU A 75 -15.70 47.15 4.60
N GLU A 76 -16.97 47.28 4.21
CA GLU A 76 -17.68 48.55 4.30
C GLU A 76 -17.75 49.07 5.75
N ILE A 77 -18.13 48.20 6.70
CA ILE A 77 -18.14 48.51 8.14
C ILE A 77 -16.75 48.94 8.61
N TYR A 78 -15.72 48.18 8.23
CA TYR A 78 -14.33 48.50 8.57
C TYR A 78 -13.92 49.88 8.05
N TYR A 79 -14.20 50.20 6.80
CA TYR A 79 -13.80 51.47 6.19
C TYR A 79 -14.63 52.66 6.66
N VAL A 80 -15.93 52.48 6.91
CA VAL A 80 -16.79 53.51 7.51
C VAL A 80 -16.25 53.92 8.88
N LYS A 81 -15.88 52.92 9.70
CA LYS A 81 -15.25 53.13 11.02
C LYS A 81 -13.86 53.74 10.89
N LYS A 82 -13.00 53.20 10.02
CA LYS A 82 -11.62 53.66 9.82
C LYS A 82 -11.53 55.13 9.44
N TYR A 83 -12.44 55.59 8.57
CA TYR A 83 -12.48 56.97 8.10
C TYR A 83 -13.47 57.84 8.87
N ASN A 84 -14.10 57.30 9.93
CA ASN A 84 -15.08 57.97 10.76
C ASN A 84 -16.19 58.69 9.96
N THR A 85 -16.73 58.01 8.93
CA THR A 85 -17.64 58.64 7.96
C THR A 85 -19.10 58.65 8.38
N PHE A 86 -19.43 57.89 9.44
CA PHE A 86 -20.73 57.95 10.11
C PHE A 86 -20.84 59.21 10.98
N ASP A 87 -19.91 59.41 11.93
CA ASP A 87 -19.95 60.56 12.83
C ASP A 87 -19.43 61.86 12.18
N ASN A 88 -18.44 61.75 11.29
CA ASN A 88 -17.78 62.90 10.65
C ASN A 88 -17.66 62.77 9.12
N GLY A 89 -18.69 62.23 8.48
CA GLY A 89 -18.76 62.13 7.02
C GLY A 89 -20.18 62.29 6.50
N TYR A 90 -20.49 61.52 5.47
CA TYR A 90 -21.80 61.49 4.85
C TYR A 90 -22.55 60.17 5.05
N ASN A 91 -21.92 59.11 5.58
CA ASN A 91 -22.62 57.84 5.79
C ASN A 91 -23.73 58.01 6.83
N LEU A 92 -24.95 57.54 6.51
CA LEU A 92 -26.11 57.63 7.41
C LEU A 92 -26.14 56.52 8.45
N THR A 93 -25.28 55.52 8.29
CA THR A 93 -25.20 54.33 9.13
C THR A 93 -23.74 53.92 9.30
N SER A 94 -23.47 52.99 10.20
CA SER A 94 -22.12 52.43 10.43
C SER A 94 -21.59 51.56 9.29
N GLY A 95 -22.33 51.41 8.19
CA GLY A 95 -22.04 50.49 7.09
C GLY A 95 -22.71 49.13 7.30
N GLY A 96 -22.88 48.36 6.21
CA GLY A 96 -23.58 47.07 6.22
C GLY A 96 -25.07 47.13 5.86
N ASP A 97 -25.65 48.33 5.74
CA ASP A 97 -27.10 48.56 5.54
C ASP A 97 -27.54 48.59 4.07
N ASN A 98 -26.77 47.98 3.17
CA ASN A 98 -27.26 47.70 1.82
C ASN A 98 -28.32 46.59 1.91
N PHE A 99 -29.54 47.01 2.22
CA PHE A 99 -30.80 46.27 2.21
C PHE A 99 -30.60 44.74 2.09
N GLU A 100 -30.52 44.10 3.25
CA GLU A 100 -31.52 43.09 3.50
C GLU A 100 -32.88 43.74 3.21
N TYR A 101 -33.42 43.53 2.01
CA TYR A 101 -34.71 42.91 2.11
C TYR A 101 -34.42 41.64 2.92
N GLU A 102 -35.07 41.47 4.08
CA GLU A 102 -35.57 40.14 4.39
C GLU A 102 -36.43 39.76 3.18
N LEU A 103 -35.74 39.35 2.11
CA LEU A 103 -36.31 38.54 1.07
C LEU A 103 -36.77 37.37 1.90
N ASP A 104 -38.09 37.25 2.01
CA ASP A 104 -38.72 36.02 2.44
C ASP A 104 -37.86 34.85 1.97
N GLU A 105 -37.51 33.95 2.88
CA GLU A 105 -36.44 32.98 2.69
C GLU A 105 -36.60 32.27 1.32
N ASP A 106 -37.85 32.03 0.92
CA ASP A 106 -38.24 31.47 -0.38
C ASP A 106 -37.88 32.38 -1.56
N VAL A 107 -38.09 33.69 -1.49
CA VAL A 107 -37.70 34.65 -2.55
C VAL A 107 -36.17 34.76 -2.65
N ARG A 108 -35.46 34.75 -1.51
CA ARG A 108 -33.98 34.74 -1.49
C ARG A 108 -33.44 33.47 -2.14
N LEU A 109 -33.99 32.31 -1.75
CA LEU A 109 -33.66 31.01 -2.32
C LEU A 109 -33.98 30.98 -3.81
N ASN A 110 -35.14 31.48 -4.25
CA ASN A 110 -35.52 31.57 -5.66
C ASN A 110 -34.58 32.44 -6.51
N ILE A 111 -34.08 33.56 -5.96
CA ILE A 111 -33.12 34.42 -6.67
C ILE A 111 -31.77 33.70 -6.78
N ILE A 112 -31.30 33.08 -5.70
CA ILE A 112 -30.07 32.27 -5.70
C ILE A 112 -30.20 31.10 -6.68
N GLU A 113 -31.36 30.44 -6.74
CA GLU A 113 -31.66 29.35 -7.64
C GLU A 113 -31.64 29.81 -9.11
N LYS A 114 -32.29 30.94 -9.44
CA LYS A 114 -32.26 31.52 -10.80
C LYS A 114 -30.87 31.99 -11.24
N LEU A 115 -30.04 32.47 -10.30
CA LEU A 115 -28.65 32.84 -10.60
C LEU A 115 -27.79 31.59 -10.83
N LYS A 116 -28.02 30.52 -10.07
CA LYS A 116 -27.40 29.20 -10.28
C LYS A 116 -27.82 28.61 -11.62
N GLU A 117 -29.11 28.65 -11.98
CA GLU A 117 -29.63 28.22 -13.28
C GLU A 117 -28.92 28.95 -14.44
N LYS A 118 -28.86 30.28 -14.40
CA LYS A 118 -28.15 31.06 -15.43
C LYS A 118 -26.64 30.78 -15.51
N ALA A 119 -26.01 30.43 -14.39
CA ALA A 119 -24.60 30.05 -14.37
C ALA A 119 -24.39 28.63 -14.93
N ARG A 120 -25.33 27.71 -14.66
CA ARG A 120 -25.36 26.33 -15.17
C ARG A 120 -25.66 26.30 -16.67
N ASP A 121 -26.56 27.13 -17.16
CA ASP A 121 -26.88 27.27 -18.60
C ASP A 121 -25.68 27.73 -19.44
N ARG A 122 -24.74 28.46 -18.82
CA ARG A 122 -23.48 28.86 -19.45
C ARG A 122 -22.37 27.82 -19.30
N SER A 123 -22.60 26.76 -18.54
CA SER A 123 -21.61 25.71 -18.32
C SER A 123 -21.73 24.60 -19.35
N GLU A 124 -20.61 24.02 -19.72
CA GLU A 124 -20.54 22.83 -20.58
C GLU A 124 -20.94 21.54 -19.84
N TYR A 125 -21.20 21.61 -18.52
CA TYR A 125 -21.43 20.45 -17.66
C TYR A 125 -22.77 20.52 -16.93
N THR A 126 -23.42 19.38 -16.78
CA THR A 126 -24.71 19.25 -16.08
C THR A 126 -24.54 18.95 -14.59
N ASP A 127 -25.54 19.31 -13.78
CA ASP A 127 -25.61 18.94 -12.35
C ASP A 127 -25.47 17.43 -12.14
N VAL A 128 -26.00 16.61 -13.05
CA VAL A 128 -25.91 15.14 -12.98
C VAL A 128 -24.45 14.67 -13.12
N GLN A 129 -23.69 15.26 -14.05
CA GLN A 129 -22.27 14.95 -14.23
C GLN A 129 -21.47 15.36 -13.00
N ILE A 130 -21.74 16.54 -12.45
CA ILE A 130 -21.04 17.05 -11.26
C ILE A 130 -21.42 16.27 -9.99
N ALA A 131 -22.68 15.90 -9.83
CA ALA A 131 -23.14 15.04 -8.75
C ALA A 131 -22.46 13.67 -8.81
N ARG A 132 -22.38 13.08 -10.01
CA ARG A 132 -21.65 11.83 -10.23
C ARG A 132 -20.17 11.97 -9.94
N LEU A 133 -19.55 13.06 -10.35
CA LEU A 133 -18.16 13.38 -10.04
C LEU A 133 -17.92 13.45 -8.54
N LYS A 134 -18.73 14.20 -7.78
CA LYS A 134 -18.57 14.32 -6.33
C LYS A 134 -18.74 12.98 -5.59
N GLN A 135 -19.68 12.13 -6.03
CA GLN A 135 -19.78 10.76 -5.52
C GLN A 135 -18.49 9.95 -5.72
N LEU A 136 -17.85 10.09 -6.88
CA LEU A 136 -16.58 9.40 -7.16
C LEU A 136 -15.40 10.05 -6.43
N LEU A 137 -15.43 11.35 -6.16
CA LEU A 137 -14.39 12.05 -5.40
C LEU A 137 -14.32 11.63 -3.93
N VAL A 138 -15.45 11.21 -3.34
CA VAL A 138 -15.47 10.68 -1.96
C VAL A 138 -15.14 9.19 -1.88
N ASP A 139 -15.07 8.49 -3.01
CA ASP A 139 -14.66 7.10 -3.08
C ASP A 139 -13.12 7.01 -3.19
N LYS A 140 -12.51 6.39 -2.17
CA LYS A 140 -11.05 6.18 -2.08
C LYS A 140 -10.45 5.47 -3.31
N LYS A 141 -11.27 4.73 -4.07
CA LYS A 141 -10.82 4.05 -5.28
C LYS A 141 -10.55 5.01 -6.45
N TYR A 142 -11.21 6.18 -6.45
CA TYR A 142 -11.26 7.11 -7.59
C TYR A 142 -10.83 8.54 -7.26
N CYS A 143 -10.82 8.95 -5.98
CA CYS A 143 -10.59 10.33 -5.52
C CYS A 143 -9.37 11.05 -6.13
N ASP A 144 -8.30 10.33 -6.45
CA ASP A 144 -7.06 10.89 -6.99
C ASP A 144 -6.84 10.60 -8.49
N LYS A 145 -7.79 9.94 -9.16
CA LYS A 145 -7.65 9.49 -10.55
C LYS A 145 -8.37 10.43 -11.51
N VAL A 146 -7.90 11.68 -11.61
CA VAL A 146 -8.53 12.75 -12.40
C VAL A 146 -8.84 12.33 -13.84
N GLU A 147 -7.93 11.62 -14.51
CA GLU A 147 -8.15 11.12 -15.88
C GLU A 147 -9.26 10.08 -15.98
N VAL A 148 -9.36 9.18 -14.99
CA VAL A 148 -10.41 8.16 -14.92
C VAL A 148 -11.75 8.83 -14.63
N LEU A 149 -11.77 9.79 -13.70
CA LEU A 149 -12.95 10.60 -13.38
C LEU A 149 -13.43 11.36 -14.61
N SER A 150 -12.53 11.95 -15.39
CA SER A 150 -12.87 12.66 -16.63
C SER A 150 -13.54 11.74 -17.64
N LYS A 151 -12.97 10.54 -17.88
CA LYS A 151 -13.59 9.54 -18.77
C LYS A 151 -14.95 9.04 -18.26
N MET A 152 -15.11 8.86 -16.95
CA MET A 152 -16.34 8.32 -16.36
C MET A 152 -17.47 9.34 -16.27
N THR A 153 -17.15 10.63 -16.20
CA THR A 153 -18.14 11.72 -15.97
C THR A 153 -18.32 12.64 -17.17
N GLY A 154 -17.40 12.59 -18.14
CA GLY A 154 -17.33 13.54 -19.24
C GLY A 154 -16.90 14.95 -18.83
N VAL A 155 -16.47 15.15 -17.58
CA VAL A 155 -16.04 16.46 -17.06
C VAL A 155 -14.56 16.67 -17.34
N GLY A 156 -14.18 17.87 -17.80
CA GLY A 156 -12.78 18.24 -18.04
C GLY A 156 -11.92 18.20 -16.77
N CYS A 157 -10.64 17.84 -16.91
CA CYS A 157 -9.70 17.70 -15.79
C CYS A 157 -9.54 18.99 -14.96
N SER A 158 -9.59 20.16 -15.62
CA SER A 158 -9.54 21.47 -14.96
C SER A 158 -10.75 21.67 -14.03
N THR A 159 -11.96 21.43 -14.54
CA THR A 159 -13.19 21.52 -13.76
C THR A 159 -13.22 20.49 -12.63
N ILE A 160 -12.76 19.26 -12.87
CA ILE A 160 -12.61 18.24 -11.81
C ILE A 160 -11.71 18.75 -10.69
N SER A 161 -10.59 19.38 -11.03
CA SER A 161 -9.66 19.92 -10.04
C SER A 161 -10.28 21.06 -9.23
N SER A 162 -11.04 21.95 -9.88
CA SER A 162 -11.76 23.04 -9.21
C SER A 162 -12.89 22.54 -8.30
N VAL A 163 -13.64 21.51 -8.74
CA VAL A 163 -14.68 20.85 -7.94
C VAL A 163 -14.06 20.11 -6.75
N LYS A 164 -12.96 19.39 -6.96
CA LYS A 164 -12.22 18.72 -5.88
C LYS A 164 -11.76 19.75 -4.86
N ALA A 165 -11.16 20.86 -5.29
CA ALA A 165 -10.74 21.94 -4.41
C ALA A 165 -11.91 22.76 -3.79
N LEU A 166 -13.17 22.39 -4.04
CA LEU A 166 -14.37 23.10 -3.59
C LEU A 166 -14.41 24.59 -3.97
N LYS A 167 -13.78 24.96 -5.11
CA LYS A 167 -13.79 26.33 -5.64
C LYS A 167 -15.01 26.62 -6.53
N THR A 168 -15.63 25.57 -7.06
CA THR A 168 -16.75 25.65 -7.99
C THR A 168 -17.75 24.53 -7.71
N TRP A 169 -19.02 24.74 -8.06
CA TRP A 169 -20.10 23.75 -7.91
C TRP A 169 -20.26 23.23 -6.47
N VAL A 170 -20.07 24.10 -5.48
CA VAL A 170 -20.13 23.75 -4.05
C VAL A 170 -21.53 23.28 -3.65
N ASP A 171 -22.56 23.79 -4.31
CA ASP A 171 -23.97 23.51 -4.05
C ASP A 171 -24.44 22.12 -4.51
N VAL A 172 -23.95 21.61 -5.65
CA VAL A 172 -24.30 20.27 -6.13
C VAL A 172 -23.76 19.21 -5.18
N ARG A 173 -24.59 18.31 -4.64
CA ARG A 173 -24.16 17.31 -3.64
C ARG A 173 -23.34 17.92 -2.50
N SER A 174 -23.84 19.02 -1.93
CA SER A 174 -23.22 19.73 -0.82
C SER A 174 -22.99 18.84 0.41
N ASP A 175 -23.82 17.79 0.57
CA ASP A 175 -23.68 16.71 1.55
C ASP A 175 -22.29 16.03 1.52
N LEU A 176 -21.59 16.09 0.38
CA LEU A 176 -20.28 15.47 0.20
C LEU A 176 -19.10 16.42 0.44
N ASN A 177 -19.34 17.72 0.60
CA ASN A 177 -18.27 18.72 0.64
C ASN A 177 -17.33 18.54 1.83
N GLU A 178 -17.85 18.29 3.04
CA GLU A 178 -17.00 18.06 4.22
C GLU A 178 -16.08 16.86 4.01
N LYS A 179 -16.61 15.78 3.44
CA LYS A 179 -15.81 14.59 3.13
C LYS A 179 -14.76 14.85 2.05
N ILE A 180 -15.08 15.66 1.04
CA ILE A 180 -14.11 16.09 0.01
C ILE A 180 -13.02 16.96 0.65
N LYS A 181 -13.39 17.85 1.57
CA LYS A 181 -12.47 18.72 2.30
C LYS A 181 -11.50 17.91 3.16
N GLU A 182 -12.00 16.96 3.95
CA GLU A 182 -11.17 16.03 4.73
C GLU A 182 -10.19 15.23 3.87
N LEU A 183 -10.65 14.74 2.71
CA LEU A 183 -9.80 13.98 1.78
C LEU A 183 -8.71 14.85 1.12
N ASN A 184 -8.97 16.14 0.96
CA ASN A 184 -8.02 17.11 0.41
C ASN A 184 -7.14 17.78 1.46
N ASP A 185 -7.37 17.52 2.75
CA ASP A 185 -6.60 18.13 3.83
C ASP A 185 -5.16 17.58 3.82
N ILE A 186 -4.29 18.35 3.15
CA ILE A 186 -2.87 18.05 3.00
C ILE A 186 -2.18 18.02 4.37
N ASP A 187 -2.58 18.89 5.30
CA ASP A 187 -1.96 19.01 6.61
C ASP A 187 -2.34 17.81 7.49
N LEU A 188 -3.62 17.42 7.48
CA LEU A 188 -4.08 16.20 8.15
C LEU A 188 -3.38 14.97 7.57
N ARG A 189 -3.27 14.85 6.24
CA ARG A 189 -2.53 13.76 5.59
C ARG A 189 -1.07 13.74 6.02
N ASN A 190 -0.39 14.89 5.99
CA ASN A 190 1.03 15.00 6.34
C ASN A 190 1.26 14.67 7.82
N ASN A 191 0.37 15.12 8.71
CA ASN A 191 0.39 14.76 10.12
C ASN A 191 0.20 13.25 10.34
N ASN A 192 -0.69 12.62 9.59
CA ASN A 192 -0.91 11.18 9.66
C ASN A 192 0.29 10.39 9.09
N ILE A 193 0.92 10.87 8.01
CA ILE A 193 2.18 10.31 7.49
C ILE A 193 3.27 10.33 8.57
N PHE A 194 3.43 11.46 9.27
CA PHE A 194 4.40 11.58 10.36
C PHE A 194 4.11 10.59 11.49
N LYS A 195 2.85 10.52 11.96
CA LYS A 195 2.43 9.57 13.01
C LYS A 195 2.68 8.11 12.60
N ASP A 196 2.33 7.74 11.38
CA ASP A 196 2.58 6.39 10.85
C ASP A 196 4.06 6.06 10.77
N PHE A 197 4.88 7.01 10.33
CA PHE A 197 6.32 6.82 10.21
C PHE A 197 7.02 6.68 11.56
N ILE A 198 6.66 7.53 12.53
CA ILE A 198 7.36 7.62 13.82
C ILE A 198 6.74 6.71 14.88
N ASN A 199 5.42 6.69 15.01
CA ASN A 199 4.74 5.97 16.10
C ASN A 199 4.48 4.52 15.70
N TYR A 200 3.96 4.30 14.50
CA TYR A 200 3.62 2.97 14.00
C TYR A 200 4.76 2.30 13.22
N LYS A 201 5.92 2.97 13.10
CA LYS A 201 7.14 2.44 12.49
C LYS A 201 6.93 1.93 11.05
N LEU A 202 6.05 2.58 10.28
CA LEU A 202 5.88 2.24 8.87
C LEU A 202 7.14 2.65 8.07
N THR A 203 7.47 1.87 7.06
CA THR A 203 8.50 2.24 6.07
C THR A 203 7.92 3.19 5.04
N ILE A 204 8.79 3.94 4.34
CA ILE A 204 8.40 4.83 3.24
C ILE A 204 7.64 4.04 2.15
N LYS A 205 8.04 2.78 1.88
CA LYS A 205 7.33 1.93 0.92
C LYS A 205 5.88 1.69 1.33
N GLU A 206 5.64 1.36 2.60
CA GLU A 206 4.29 1.14 3.10
C GLU A 206 3.48 2.43 3.18
N LEU A 207 4.12 3.56 3.46
CA LEU A 207 3.47 4.87 3.41
C LEU A 207 3.03 5.22 1.99
N ILE A 208 3.87 4.97 0.98
CA ILE A 208 3.50 5.14 -0.44
C ILE A 208 2.30 4.24 -0.77
N GLU A 209 2.32 2.99 -0.34
CA GLU A 209 1.21 2.06 -0.57
C GLU A 209 -0.07 2.46 0.17
N LYS A 210 0.03 2.97 1.40
CA LYS A 210 -1.10 3.38 2.25
C LYS A 210 -1.75 4.66 1.77
N TYR A 211 -0.94 5.69 1.47
CA TYR A 211 -1.41 7.03 1.13
C TYR A 211 -1.52 7.28 -0.37
N LYS A 212 -1.02 6.35 -1.22
CA LYS A 212 -1.06 6.47 -2.68
C LYS A 212 -0.43 7.76 -3.22
N VAL A 213 0.62 8.23 -2.56
CA VAL A 213 1.39 9.43 -2.95
C VAL A 213 2.83 9.05 -3.29
N SER A 214 3.53 9.95 -3.98
CA SER A 214 4.93 9.73 -4.36
C SER A 214 5.88 9.70 -3.16
N ASP A 215 7.04 9.04 -3.32
CA ASP A 215 8.14 9.09 -2.35
C ASP A 215 8.54 10.53 -2.00
N ALA A 216 8.61 11.41 -3.01
CA ALA A 216 8.92 12.83 -2.82
C ALA A 216 7.87 13.52 -1.92
N THR A 217 6.59 13.21 -2.09
CA THR A 217 5.51 13.76 -1.25
C THR A 217 5.64 13.30 0.20
N ILE A 218 5.92 12.00 0.43
CA ILE A 218 6.16 11.47 1.78
C ILE A 218 7.36 12.17 2.42
N ARG A 219 8.49 12.26 1.72
CA ARG A 219 9.70 12.90 2.25
C ARG A 219 9.49 14.38 2.56
N SER A 220 8.77 15.10 1.69
CA SER A 220 8.44 16.51 1.93
C SER A 220 7.55 16.68 3.15
N ALA A 221 6.53 15.83 3.34
CA ALA A 221 5.68 15.84 4.52
C ALA A 221 6.48 15.60 5.80
N LEU A 222 7.35 14.59 5.82
CA LEU A 222 8.21 14.29 6.97
C LEU A 222 9.21 15.41 7.29
N LYS A 223 9.80 16.03 6.26
CA LYS A 223 10.71 17.19 6.43
C LYS A 223 9.98 18.40 6.99
N ALA A 224 8.75 18.66 6.54
CA ALA A 224 7.93 19.76 7.03
C ALA A 224 7.61 19.62 8.54
N SER A 225 7.53 18.38 9.05
CA SER A 225 7.42 18.10 10.48
C SER A 225 8.74 18.23 11.26
N GLY A 226 9.84 18.66 10.62
CA GLY A 226 11.14 18.90 11.26
C GLY A 226 12.08 17.69 11.32
N LEU A 227 11.77 16.58 10.65
CA LEU A 227 12.64 15.40 10.63
C LEU A 227 13.86 15.60 9.72
N LYS A 228 15.05 15.30 10.25
CA LYS A 228 16.33 15.40 9.53
C LYS A 228 16.83 14.05 9.00
N ASP A 229 16.79 13.00 9.81
CA ASP A 229 17.40 11.69 9.51
C ASP A 229 16.42 10.64 8.97
N ILE A 230 15.57 11.04 8.00
CA ILE A 230 14.49 10.20 7.47
C ILE A 230 15.01 8.85 6.94
N SER A 231 16.16 8.83 6.26
CA SER A 231 16.73 7.59 5.71
C SER A 231 17.16 6.61 6.79
N THR A 232 17.73 7.11 7.89
CA THR A 232 18.15 6.29 9.02
C THR A 232 16.92 5.72 9.73
N ILE A 233 15.93 6.58 10.04
CA ILE A 233 14.69 6.14 10.69
C ILE A 233 13.96 5.11 9.83
N ASN A 234 13.91 5.30 8.51
CA ASN A 234 13.28 4.34 7.61
C ASN A 234 14.00 2.98 7.62
N LYS A 235 15.34 2.99 7.70
CA LYS A 235 16.13 1.77 7.83
C LYS A 235 15.88 1.08 9.17
N ASP A 236 15.79 1.84 10.25
CA ASP A 236 15.48 1.30 11.59
C ASP A 236 14.08 0.66 11.61
N ASN A 237 13.10 1.30 10.98
CA ASN A 237 11.75 0.76 10.81
C ASN A 237 11.75 -0.57 10.01
N ASP A 238 12.52 -0.65 8.92
CA ASP A 238 12.67 -1.87 8.13
C ASP A 238 13.40 -2.98 8.91
N ASP A 239 14.44 -2.61 9.66
CA ASP A 239 15.19 -3.52 10.52
C ASP A 239 14.29 -4.13 11.60
N LEU A 240 13.46 -3.32 12.27
CA LEU A 240 12.47 -3.78 13.26
C LEU A 240 11.50 -4.82 12.69
N LYS A 241 10.99 -4.60 11.47
CA LYS A 241 10.08 -5.56 10.82
C LYS A 241 10.76 -6.87 10.47
N LEU A 242 12.01 -6.79 10.05
CA LEU A 242 12.80 -7.99 9.83
C LEU A 242 13.08 -8.73 11.15
N GLU A 243 13.32 -8.00 12.26
CA GLU A 243 13.44 -8.59 13.59
C GLU A 243 12.17 -9.35 13.97
N ASP A 244 11.00 -8.71 13.87
CA ASP A 244 9.70 -9.32 14.17
C ASP A 244 9.45 -10.57 13.32
N LYS A 245 9.75 -10.51 12.03
CA LYS A 245 9.58 -11.65 11.11
C LYS A 245 10.47 -12.84 11.49
N ILE A 246 11.70 -12.59 11.93
CA ILE A 246 12.62 -13.65 12.39
C ILE A 246 12.12 -14.26 13.70
N LEU A 247 11.70 -13.43 14.65
CA LEU A 247 11.19 -13.89 15.95
C LEU A 247 9.89 -14.69 15.78
N ASP A 248 8.95 -14.20 14.98
CA ASP A 248 7.71 -14.90 14.68
C ASP A 248 7.97 -16.26 14.01
N SER A 249 8.90 -16.30 13.03
CA SER A 249 9.31 -17.57 12.41
C SER A 249 9.88 -18.57 13.43
N TYR A 250 10.69 -18.08 14.37
CA TYR A 250 11.24 -18.90 15.45
C TYR A 250 10.15 -19.48 16.35
N TYR A 251 9.23 -18.64 16.84
CA TYR A 251 8.13 -19.06 17.71
C TYR A 251 7.14 -19.99 16.99
N ASN A 252 7.02 -19.89 15.67
CA ASN A 252 6.27 -20.81 14.82
C ASN A 252 7.03 -22.11 14.50
N GLY A 253 8.20 -22.36 15.12
CA GLY A 253 8.91 -23.64 15.07
C GLY A 253 9.96 -23.76 13.96
N VAL A 254 10.32 -22.67 13.28
CA VAL A 254 11.44 -22.68 12.33
C VAL A 254 12.75 -22.72 13.10
N ASP A 255 13.44 -23.87 13.03
CA ASP A 255 14.53 -24.19 13.93
C ASP A 255 15.87 -24.45 13.23
N ASN A 256 16.00 -24.07 11.95
CA ASN A 256 17.24 -24.16 11.20
C ASN A 256 17.46 -22.94 10.30
N PHE A 257 18.73 -22.63 10.03
CA PHE A 257 19.11 -21.42 9.28
C PHE A 257 18.57 -21.41 7.86
N ASN A 258 18.57 -22.54 7.14
CA ASN A 258 18.17 -22.56 5.73
C ASN A 258 16.70 -22.19 5.58
N ASP A 259 15.83 -22.71 6.44
CA ASP A 259 14.41 -22.40 6.41
C ASP A 259 14.14 -20.99 6.92
N MET A 260 14.88 -20.54 7.94
CA MET A 260 14.80 -19.16 8.43
C MET A 260 15.19 -18.16 7.33
N GLU A 261 16.27 -18.38 6.59
CA GLU A 261 16.68 -17.54 5.47
C GLU A 261 15.63 -17.51 4.36
N LYS A 262 15.00 -18.66 4.04
CA LYS A 262 13.92 -18.72 3.03
C LYS A 262 12.66 -17.97 3.44
N VAL A 263 12.23 -18.13 4.70
CA VAL A 263 10.98 -17.51 5.18
C VAL A 263 11.19 -16.02 5.39
N THR A 264 12.28 -15.64 6.05
CA THR A 264 12.53 -14.26 6.46
C THR A 264 13.12 -13.42 5.33
N GLY A 265 13.95 -14.02 4.47
CA GLY A 265 14.78 -13.30 3.50
C GLY A 265 16.03 -12.66 4.12
N ALA A 266 16.22 -12.81 5.44
CA ALA A 266 17.38 -12.28 6.14
C ALA A 266 18.62 -13.13 5.89
N SER A 267 19.80 -12.52 5.92
CA SER A 267 21.06 -13.26 5.87
C SER A 267 21.29 -14.05 7.15
N ARG A 268 21.96 -15.20 7.03
CA ARG A 268 22.40 -16.01 8.17
C ARG A 268 23.07 -15.22 9.29
N HIS A 269 23.93 -14.26 8.94
CA HIS A 269 24.62 -13.43 9.94
C HIS A 269 23.64 -12.56 10.73
N LYS A 270 22.65 -11.95 10.05
CA LYS A 270 21.65 -11.10 10.69
C LYS A 270 20.72 -11.91 11.61
N ILE A 271 20.31 -13.11 11.16
CA ILE A 271 19.56 -14.08 11.96
C ILE A 271 20.35 -14.48 13.21
N ASP A 272 21.60 -14.92 13.05
CA ASP A 272 22.44 -15.38 14.17
C ASP A 272 22.70 -14.25 15.18
N ARG A 273 22.95 -13.03 14.70
CA ARG A 273 23.12 -11.84 15.55
C ARG A 273 21.84 -11.52 16.34
N LEU A 274 20.69 -11.57 15.68
CA LEU A 274 19.41 -11.26 16.31
C LEU A 274 19.02 -12.31 17.35
N LEU A 275 19.11 -13.59 17.02
CA LEU A 275 18.77 -14.65 17.96
C LEU A 275 19.65 -14.57 19.22
N LYS A 276 20.95 -14.29 19.07
CA LYS A 276 21.85 -14.04 20.22
C LYS A 276 21.44 -12.85 21.07
N LYS A 277 20.95 -11.76 20.46
CA LYS A 277 20.47 -10.56 21.18
C LYS A 277 19.33 -10.91 22.15
N TYR A 278 18.51 -11.92 21.81
CA TYR A 278 17.39 -12.40 22.64
C TYR A 278 17.67 -13.73 23.35
N ASP A 279 18.94 -14.17 23.40
CA ASP A 279 19.36 -15.46 23.99
C ASP A 279 18.65 -16.70 23.38
N LEU A 280 18.31 -16.62 22.10
CA LEU A 280 17.70 -17.68 21.33
C LEU A 280 18.75 -18.43 20.49
N SER A 281 18.48 -19.72 20.22
CA SER A 281 19.32 -20.51 19.34
C SER A 281 18.51 -21.45 18.44
N ILE A 282 18.99 -21.64 17.22
CA ILE A 282 18.44 -22.59 16.25
C ILE A 282 19.48 -23.66 15.92
N ARG A 283 19.03 -24.82 15.44
CA ARG A 283 19.89 -25.96 15.10
C ARG A 283 20.92 -25.51 14.05
N LYS A 284 22.20 -25.50 14.44
CA LYS A 284 23.30 -25.35 13.50
C LYS A 284 23.32 -26.60 12.61
N TYR A 285 23.08 -26.42 11.32
CA TYR A 285 23.27 -27.46 10.30
C TYR A 285 24.67 -28.08 10.45
N LYS A 286 24.77 -29.29 11.01
CA LYS A 286 26.02 -30.07 11.05
C LYS A 286 26.07 -30.96 9.82
N LYS A 287 26.84 -30.58 8.81
CA LYS A 287 27.13 -31.44 7.65
C LYS A 287 27.73 -32.75 8.16
N LYS A 288 27.15 -33.90 7.83
CA LYS A 288 27.68 -35.20 8.25
C LYS A 288 29.01 -35.38 7.51
N LYS A 289 30.12 -35.44 8.25
CA LYS A 289 31.48 -35.59 7.70
C LYS A 289 32.12 -36.85 8.28
N SER A 290 32.90 -37.54 7.46
CA SER A 290 33.81 -38.59 7.93
C SER A 290 35.16 -37.95 8.24
N THR A 291 35.73 -38.26 9.40
CA THR A 291 37.13 -37.93 9.74
C THR A 291 38.11 -38.97 9.22
N VAL A 292 37.60 -40.03 8.59
CA VAL A 292 38.39 -41.18 8.16
C VAL A 292 38.97 -40.92 6.78
N LYS A 293 40.30 -40.93 6.68
CA LYS A 293 41.04 -40.75 5.41
C LYS A 293 40.50 -41.72 4.35
N ASN A 294 40.34 -41.20 3.12
CA ASN A 294 39.86 -41.93 1.94
C ASN A 294 38.37 -42.33 1.98
N ILE A 295 37.60 -41.82 2.95
CA ILE A 295 36.16 -42.06 3.07
C ILE A 295 35.46 -40.73 3.30
N ASN A 296 34.55 -40.36 2.39
CA ASN A 296 33.76 -39.12 2.49
C ASN A 296 32.26 -39.43 2.52
N TRP A 297 31.51 -38.72 3.36
CA TRP A 297 30.05 -38.78 3.30
C TRP A 297 29.56 -37.97 2.09
N ASP A 298 28.81 -38.63 1.21
CA ASP A 298 28.12 -38.00 0.10
C ASP A 298 26.65 -37.76 0.46
N GLU A 299 26.27 -36.49 0.51
CA GLU A 299 24.91 -36.07 0.89
C GLU A 299 23.88 -36.47 -0.17
N ASN A 300 24.27 -36.54 -1.45
CA ASN A 300 23.35 -36.86 -2.55
C ASN A 300 22.93 -38.34 -2.49
N SER A 301 23.89 -39.25 -2.34
CA SER A 301 23.61 -40.68 -2.24
C SER A 301 23.35 -41.17 -0.82
N LYS A 302 23.57 -40.33 0.20
CA LYS A 302 23.50 -40.66 1.64
C LYS A 302 24.37 -41.87 2.00
N ARG A 303 25.61 -41.89 1.51
CA ARG A 303 26.56 -42.99 1.65
C ARG A 303 27.97 -42.50 1.92
N TYR A 304 28.77 -43.33 2.54
CA TYR A 304 30.22 -43.19 2.65
C TYR A 304 30.87 -43.65 1.33
N LEU A 305 31.37 -42.71 0.54
CA LEU A 305 32.13 -42.96 -0.67
C LEU A 305 33.60 -43.23 -0.33
N ILE A 306 34.09 -44.36 -0.82
CA ILE A 306 35.47 -44.81 -0.63
C ILE A 306 36.27 -44.44 -1.87
N ARG A 307 37.36 -43.69 -1.68
CA ARG A 307 38.23 -43.22 -2.77
C ARG A 307 39.68 -43.52 -2.45
N LEU A 308 40.37 -44.25 -3.32
CA LEU A 308 41.79 -44.58 -3.19
C LEU A 308 42.57 -44.03 -4.37
N THR A 309 43.90 -43.97 -4.24
CA THR A 309 44.79 -43.55 -5.34
C THR A 309 45.51 -44.78 -5.87
N LYS A 310 45.42 -45.01 -7.19
CA LYS A 310 46.16 -46.03 -7.93
C LYS A 310 46.80 -45.35 -9.15
N ASP A 311 48.08 -45.60 -9.40
CA ASP A 311 48.82 -45.03 -10.55
C ASP A 311 48.68 -43.50 -10.68
N LYS A 312 48.81 -42.79 -9.55
CA LYS A 312 48.62 -41.33 -9.44
C LYS A 312 47.22 -40.82 -9.83
N LYS A 313 46.23 -41.70 -10.00
CA LYS A 313 44.82 -41.35 -10.27
C LYS A 313 43.93 -41.75 -9.10
N GLN A 314 42.97 -40.88 -8.77
CA GLN A 314 41.96 -41.20 -7.77
C GLN A 314 40.89 -42.11 -8.40
N ILE A 315 40.66 -43.28 -7.80
CA ILE A 315 39.62 -44.23 -8.18
C ILE A 315 38.53 -44.29 -7.10
N VAL A 316 37.28 -44.42 -7.54
CA VAL A 316 36.13 -44.60 -6.63
C VAL A 316 35.88 -46.10 -6.49
N ILE A 317 36.05 -46.63 -5.27
CA ILE A 317 35.86 -48.05 -4.99
C ILE A 317 34.37 -48.39 -4.91
N GLY A 318 33.59 -47.54 -4.24
CA GLY A 318 32.15 -47.73 -4.05
C GLY A 318 31.57 -46.85 -2.94
N GLY A 319 30.26 -46.97 -2.73
CA GLY A 319 29.53 -46.21 -1.71
C GLY A 319 28.65 -47.11 -0.84
N VAL A 320 28.83 -47.06 0.48
CA VAL A 320 28.09 -47.89 1.45
C VAL A 320 27.42 -47.04 2.53
N LYS A 321 26.40 -47.57 3.21
CA LYS A 321 25.64 -46.81 4.21
C LYS A 321 26.30 -46.75 5.58
N ASP A 322 27.06 -47.79 5.91
CA ASP A 322 27.70 -47.98 7.21
C ASP A 322 29.19 -47.57 7.15
N LEU A 323 29.66 -46.88 8.19
CA LEU A 323 31.04 -46.36 8.23
C LEU A 323 32.06 -47.47 8.51
N GLU A 324 31.75 -48.40 9.40
CA GLU A 324 32.65 -49.49 9.78
C GLU A 324 32.85 -50.44 8.60
N TYR A 325 31.76 -50.73 7.87
CA TYR A 325 31.83 -51.46 6.62
C TYR A 325 32.61 -50.69 5.54
N ALA A 326 32.49 -49.36 5.48
CA ALA A 326 33.28 -48.56 4.55
C ALA A 326 34.79 -48.66 4.84
N ILE A 327 35.18 -48.70 6.12
CA ILE A 327 36.56 -48.89 6.58
C ILE A 327 37.09 -50.25 6.14
N GLN A 328 36.32 -51.33 6.36
CA GLN A 328 36.70 -52.68 5.95
C GLN A 328 36.92 -52.78 4.43
N ILE A 329 36.02 -52.21 3.63
CA ILE A 329 36.14 -52.20 2.17
C ILE A 329 37.34 -51.37 1.72
N ARG A 330 37.58 -50.21 2.36
CA ARG A 330 38.77 -49.38 2.09
C ARG A 330 40.05 -50.17 2.33
N ASP A 331 40.16 -50.85 3.47
CA ASP A 331 41.38 -51.56 3.86
C ASP A 331 41.63 -52.77 2.96
N LYS A 332 40.57 -53.49 2.61
CA LYS A 332 40.62 -54.59 1.63
C LYS A 332 41.04 -54.10 0.24
N ALA A 333 40.44 -53.02 -0.25
CA ALA A 333 40.79 -52.44 -1.55
C ALA A 333 42.21 -51.87 -1.57
N LYS A 334 42.67 -51.29 -0.46
CA LYS A 334 44.04 -50.80 -0.32
C LYS A 334 45.04 -51.96 -0.41
N LYS A 335 44.77 -53.07 0.28
CA LYS A 335 45.60 -54.28 0.19
C LYS A 335 45.70 -54.80 -1.25
N TYR A 336 44.60 -54.83 -1.99
CA TYR A 336 44.65 -55.24 -3.40
C TYR A 336 45.48 -54.30 -4.29
N ILE A 337 45.47 -52.99 -4.03
CA ILE A 337 46.32 -52.04 -4.74
C ILE A 337 47.79 -52.26 -4.39
N ASP A 338 48.09 -52.41 -3.09
CA ASP A 338 49.47 -52.61 -2.60
C ASP A 338 50.07 -53.93 -3.12
N ASP A 339 49.26 -55.00 -3.18
CA ASP A 339 49.65 -56.34 -3.67
C ASP A 339 49.54 -56.50 -5.21
N LYS A 340 49.15 -55.44 -5.95
CA LYS A 340 48.92 -55.45 -7.42
C LYS A 340 47.91 -56.51 -7.90
N LEU A 341 46.88 -56.77 -7.10
CA LEU A 341 45.80 -57.73 -7.39
C LEU A 341 44.63 -57.05 -8.11
N ASP A 342 44.84 -56.72 -9.38
CA ASP A 342 43.90 -55.90 -10.16
C ASP A 342 42.55 -56.60 -10.41
N ASP A 343 42.57 -57.90 -10.68
CA ASP A 343 41.35 -58.69 -10.89
C ASP A 343 40.46 -58.73 -9.64
N GLU A 344 41.08 -58.86 -8.45
CA GLU A 344 40.36 -58.90 -7.17
C GLU A 344 39.80 -57.51 -6.80
N LEU A 345 40.55 -56.45 -7.12
CA LEU A 345 40.07 -55.08 -6.99
C LEU A 345 38.87 -54.80 -7.90
N GLU A 346 38.93 -55.26 -9.15
CA GLU A 346 37.84 -55.08 -10.10
C GLU A 346 36.59 -55.88 -9.71
N LYS A 347 36.75 -57.14 -9.27
CA LYS A 347 35.66 -57.94 -8.69
C LYS A 347 35.01 -57.23 -7.48
N LEU A 348 35.81 -56.66 -6.59
CA LEU A 348 35.32 -55.90 -5.43
C LEU A 348 34.50 -54.68 -5.87
N ILE A 349 35.01 -53.87 -6.80
CA ILE A 349 34.31 -52.70 -7.33
C ILE A 349 32.99 -53.12 -8.00
N ASN A 350 33.02 -54.18 -8.81
CA ASN A 350 31.84 -54.68 -9.50
C ASN A 350 30.79 -55.23 -8.53
N SER A 351 31.19 -55.91 -7.45
CA SER A 351 30.27 -56.37 -6.40
C SER A 351 29.52 -55.23 -5.68
N LEU A 352 30.20 -54.08 -5.50
CA LEU A 352 29.62 -52.88 -4.90
C LEU A 352 28.69 -52.14 -5.87
N LYS A 353 28.95 -52.24 -7.19
CA LYS A 353 28.07 -51.73 -8.25
C LYS A 353 26.83 -52.61 -8.45
N SER A 354 26.96 -53.93 -8.45
CA SER A 354 25.83 -54.85 -8.64
C SER A 354 24.87 -54.86 -7.44
N ASN A 355 25.36 -54.67 -6.22
CA ASN A 355 24.49 -54.40 -5.06
C ASN A 355 23.70 -53.09 -5.16
N ASN A 356 24.18 -52.11 -5.94
CA ASN A 356 23.40 -50.90 -6.26
C ASN A 356 22.36 -51.15 -7.35
N ASN A 357 22.71 -51.90 -8.38
CA ASN A 357 21.77 -52.29 -9.45
C ASN A 357 20.65 -53.19 -8.93
N LEU A 358 20.94 -54.13 -8.02
CA LEU A 358 19.92 -54.98 -7.40
C LEU A 358 18.92 -54.16 -6.56
N ASN A 359 19.39 -53.11 -5.89
CA ASN A 359 18.51 -52.18 -5.16
C ASN A 359 17.72 -51.25 -6.09
N LEU A 360 18.30 -50.87 -7.25
CA LEU A 360 17.58 -50.12 -8.29
C LEU A 360 16.49 -50.97 -8.94
N MET A 361 16.81 -52.22 -9.32
CA MET A 361 15.85 -53.16 -9.91
C MET A 361 14.70 -53.46 -8.96
N LYS A 362 14.99 -53.74 -7.67
CA LYS A 362 13.93 -53.90 -6.65
C LYS A 362 13.05 -52.66 -6.52
N LYS A 363 13.61 -51.45 -6.66
CA LYS A 363 12.84 -50.20 -6.63
C LYS A 363 11.95 -50.05 -7.86
N VAL A 364 12.46 -50.38 -9.05
CA VAL A 364 11.69 -50.35 -10.31
C VAL A 364 10.53 -51.35 -10.26
N GLU A 365 10.78 -52.58 -9.82
CA GLU A 365 9.78 -53.64 -9.68
C GLU A 365 8.68 -53.27 -8.65
N LEU A 366 9.06 -52.67 -7.52
CA LEU A 366 8.09 -52.12 -6.56
C LEU A 366 7.27 -50.96 -7.14
N THR A 367 7.85 -50.16 -8.03
CA THR A 367 7.15 -49.04 -8.67
C THR A 367 6.11 -49.57 -9.67
N SER A 368 6.45 -50.59 -10.47
CA SER A 368 5.50 -51.24 -11.38
C SER A 368 4.36 -51.95 -10.64
N GLU A 369 4.64 -52.58 -9.51
CA GLU A 369 3.59 -53.21 -8.69
C GLU A 369 2.67 -52.17 -8.03
N LEU A 370 3.19 -50.99 -7.68
CA LEU A 370 2.37 -49.89 -7.17
C LEU A 370 1.42 -49.32 -8.24
N GLU A 371 1.88 -49.23 -9.50
CA GLU A 371 1.03 -48.89 -10.63
C GLU A 371 -0.07 -49.94 -10.86
N LYS A 372 0.29 -51.23 -10.74
CA LYS A 372 -0.66 -52.35 -10.81
C LYS A 372 -1.72 -52.26 -9.70
N TYR A 373 -1.32 -51.96 -8.46
CA TYR A 373 -2.24 -51.74 -7.34
C TYR A 373 -3.18 -50.56 -7.59
N ASN A 374 -2.66 -49.41 -8.05
CA ASN A 374 -3.47 -48.23 -8.30
C ASN A 374 -4.55 -48.46 -9.38
N LYS A 375 -4.27 -49.34 -10.34
CA LYS A 375 -5.24 -49.78 -11.36
C LYS A 375 -6.28 -50.75 -10.80
N LEU A 376 -5.86 -51.76 -10.04
CA LEU A 376 -6.75 -52.83 -9.57
C LEU A 376 -7.55 -52.48 -8.30
N LYS A 377 -7.02 -51.59 -7.45
CA LYS A 377 -7.53 -51.24 -6.11
C LYS A 377 -8.15 -52.43 -5.34
N PRO A 378 -7.39 -53.52 -5.13
CA PRO A 378 -7.92 -54.73 -4.54
C PRO A 378 -8.43 -54.48 -3.11
N LYS A 379 -9.64 -54.99 -2.82
CA LYS A 379 -10.24 -54.91 -1.49
C LYS A 379 -9.34 -55.62 -0.46
N TYR A 380 -9.28 -55.06 0.74
CA TYR A 380 -8.51 -55.57 1.88
C TYR A 380 -6.98 -55.47 1.76
N ILE A 381 -6.45 -54.85 0.72
CA ILE A 381 -5.01 -54.60 0.59
C ILE A 381 -4.76 -53.10 0.61
N ARG A 382 -3.74 -52.66 1.37
CA ARG A 382 -3.33 -51.25 1.49
C ARG A 382 -1.84 -51.11 1.21
N VAL A 383 -1.42 -49.94 0.76
CA VAL A 383 0.01 -49.61 0.61
C VAL A 383 0.48 -48.86 1.84
N ASP A 384 1.45 -49.41 2.56
CA ASP A 384 2.15 -48.70 3.62
C ASP A 384 3.24 -47.79 3.03
N SER A 385 3.02 -46.48 3.13
CA SER A 385 3.88 -45.45 2.54
C SER A 385 4.73 -44.70 3.58
N ARG A 386 5.05 -45.31 4.72
CA ARG A 386 5.85 -44.64 5.77
C ARG A 386 7.21 -44.14 5.23
N PRO A 387 7.68 -42.92 5.61
CA PRO A 387 8.74 -42.18 4.88
C PRO A 387 10.16 -42.77 4.85
N LYS A 388 10.38 -44.00 5.33
CA LYS A 388 11.72 -44.60 5.49
C LYS A 388 11.81 -46.08 5.10
N GLN A 389 10.72 -46.72 4.67
CA GLN A 389 10.72 -48.13 4.26
C GLN A 389 10.29 -48.25 2.79
N LEU A 390 10.80 -49.26 2.08
CA LEU A 390 10.26 -49.61 0.75
C LEU A 390 8.77 -49.96 0.93
N PRO A 391 7.85 -49.42 0.09
CA PRO A 391 6.43 -49.62 0.28
C PRO A 391 6.09 -51.11 0.29
N ARG A 392 5.19 -51.49 1.20
CA ARG A 392 4.67 -52.86 1.32
C ARG A 392 3.16 -52.87 1.12
N PHE A 393 2.66 -53.97 0.56
CA PHE A 393 1.24 -54.26 0.47
C PHE A 393 0.81 -55.00 1.74
N GLU A 394 0.01 -54.34 2.56
CA GLU A 394 -0.54 -54.87 3.81
C GLU A 394 -1.95 -55.42 3.59
N VAL A 395 -2.24 -56.58 4.15
CA VAL A 395 -3.54 -57.26 4.07
C VAL A 395 -4.31 -57.03 5.36
N TYR A 396 -5.56 -56.56 5.26
CA TYR A 396 -6.45 -56.27 6.39
C TYR A 396 -7.80 -56.93 6.23
N ILE A 397 -8.16 -57.86 7.11
CA ILE A 397 -9.48 -58.53 7.12
C ILE A 397 -10.25 -58.09 8.37
N LYS A 398 -11.51 -57.68 8.20
CA LYS A 398 -12.37 -57.12 9.27
C LYS A 398 -11.67 -56.01 10.10
N GLY A 399 -10.85 -55.19 9.43
CA GLY A 399 -10.10 -54.10 10.06
C GLY A 399 -8.85 -54.51 10.84
N LYS A 400 -8.51 -55.81 10.92
CA LYS A 400 -7.30 -56.31 11.57
C LYS A 400 -6.22 -56.63 10.55
N TYR A 401 -4.97 -56.32 10.87
CA TYR A 401 -3.81 -56.68 10.06
C TYR A 401 -3.65 -58.20 10.02
N SER A 402 -3.46 -58.75 8.83
CA SER A 402 -3.41 -60.20 8.58
C SER A 402 -2.12 -60.63 7.87
N GLY A 403 -1.29 -59.70 7.39
CA GLY A 403 0.00 -59.98 6.76
C GLY A 403 0.48 -58.87 5.84
N SER A 404 1.69 -59.00 5.29
CA SER A 404 2.20 -58.10 4.26
C SER A 404 3.17 -58.78 3.30
N SER A 405 3.20 -58.31 2.05
CA SER A 405 4.24 -58.67 1.08
C SER A 405 4.78 -57.41 0.36
N LYS A 406 5.95 -57.56 -0.27
CA LYS A 406 6.52 -56.57 -1.19
C LYS A 406 5.90 -56.65 -2.59
N LEU A 407 5.32 -57.78 -2.96
CA LEU A 407 4.67 -58.00 -4.26
C LEU A 407 3.15 -58.06 -4.08
N LEU A 408 2.41 -57.47 -5.02
CA LEU A 408 0.96 -57.37 -4.93
C LEU A 408 0.30 -58.75 -5.05
N ASP A 409 0.79 -59.59 -5.97
CA ASP A 409 0.21 -60.91 -6.22
C ASP A 409 0.37 -61.85 -5.02
N GLU A 410 1.46 -61.71 -4.27
CA GLU A 410 1.65 -62.46 -3.02
C GLU A 410 0.73 -61.95 -1.92
N ALA A 411 0.53 -60.63 -1.80
CA ALA A 411 -0.42 -60.07 -0.85
C ALA A 411 -1.87 -60.51 -1.18
N ILE A 412 -2.21 -60.63 -2.46
CA ILE A 412 -3.49 -61.20 -2.91
C ILE A 412 -3.62 -62.68 -2.48
N LYS A 413 -2.57 -63.49 -2.68
CA LYS A 413 -2.57 -64.89 -2.21
C LYS A 413 -2.75 -65.00 -0.69
N ILE A 414 -2.07 -64.15 0.08
CA ILE A 414 -2.22 -64.09 1.55
C ILE A 414 -3.67 -63.76 1.92
N ARG A 415 -4.27 -62.75 1.29
CA ARG A 415 -5.68 -62.40 1.50
C ARG A 415 -6.60 -63.58 1.20
N ASP A 416 -6.43 -64.22 0.04
CA ASP A 416 -7.33 -65.26 -0.43
C ASP A 416 -7.25 -66.53 0.43
N ASN A 417 -6.05 -66.89 0.90
CA ASN A 417 -5.88 -68.00 1.84
C ASN A 417 -6.59 -67.73 3.17
N ILE A 418 -6.43 -66.54 3.75
CA ILE A 418 -7.04 -66.22 5.05
C ILE A 418 -8.57 -66.10 4.92
N LEU A 419 -9.08 -65.56 3.80
CA LEU A 419 -10.53 -65.53 3.54
C LEU A 419 -11.12 -66.93 3.36
N LYS A 420 -10.38 -67.88 2.77
CA LYS A 420 -10.79 -69.29 2.66
C LYS A 420 -10.83 -69.99 4.03
N GLU A 421 -9.89 -69.69 4.93
CA GLU A 421 -9.89 -70.23 6.30
C GLU A 421 -10.96 -69.60 7.21
N SER A 422 -11.57 -68.49 6.77
CA SER A 422 -12.58 -67.73 7.53
C SER A 422 -14.04 -68.03 7.09
N LEU A 423 -14.22 -68.89 6.08
CA LEU A 423 -15.48 -69.44 5.58
C LEU A 423 -15.65 -70.86 6.15
#